data_AF-A0A662NTB3-F1
#
_entry.id   AF-A0A662NTB3-F1
#
_cell.length_a   1.000
_cell.length_b   1.000
_cell.length_c   1.000
_cell.angle_alpha   90.00
_cell.angle_beta   90.00
_cell.angle_gamma   90.00
#
_symmetry.space_group_name_H-M   'P 1'
#
loop_
_entity.id
_entity.type
_entity.pdbx_description
1 polymer ?
#
loop_
_entity_poly.entity_id
_entity_poly.type
_entity_poly.pdbx_seq_one_letter_code
_entity_poly.pdbx_strand_id
1 'polypeptide(L)'
;MSKWGRYVIEIGMGVDQHGQDSTKAAVKAVKDAITRVCTVGLLELFDLDFKRDVRAEVIIGVPYPQEVDVEEVKNAVPLTCEKIVKVIEGGLKGPGIALKEFGDKTNEMLIAVAFITLYVRRED
;
A
#
# COMPACT_ATOMS: atom_id res chain seq x y z
N MET A 1 13.11 5.64 -25.74
CA MET A 1 11.94 5.48 -24.83
C MET A 1 12.49 5.62 -23.43
N SER A 2 12.01 6.60 -22.65
CA SER A 2 12.47 6.78 -21.27
C SER A 2 12.29 5.50 -20.47
N LYS A 3 13.39 4.93 -20.00
CA LYS A 3 13.40 3.64 -19.29
C LYS A 3 13.18 3.90 -17.80
N TRP A 4 12.19 3.23 -17.20
CA TRP A 4 11.96 3.30 -15.76
C TRP A 4 12.94 2.37 -15.02
N GLY A 5 13.62 2.89 -14.01
CA GLY A 5 14.48 2.13 -13.10
C GLY A 5 13.82 1.96 -11.73
N ARG A 6 13.89 0.76 -11.14
CA ARG A 6 13.49 0.57 -9.73
C ARG A 6 14.47 1.26 -8.82
N TYR A 7 13.96 2.05 -7.88
CA TYR A 7 14.77 2.77 -6.90
C TYR A 7 14.68 2.12 -5.52
N VAL A 8 13.47 2.05 -4.94
CA VAL A 8 13.24 1.48 -3.61
C VAL A 8 12.03 0.55 -3.61
N ILE A 9 12.11 -0.45 -2.73
CA ILE A 9 11.00 -1.34 -2.42
C ILE A 9 10.72 -1.20 -0.93
N GLU A 10 9.49 -0.85 -0.59
CA GLU A 10 9.00 -0.72 0.77
C GLU A 10 7.89 -1.74 1.00
N ILE A 11 7.98 -2.47 2.12
CA ILE A 11 7.05 -3.54 2.45
C ILE A 11 6.45 -3.22 3.81
N GLY A 12 5.13 -3.37 3.92
CA GLY A 12 4.40 -3.09 5.15
C GLY A 12 3.27 -4.06 5.40
N MET A 13 2.84 -4.13 6.65
CA MET A 13 1.74 -4.98 7.10
C MET A 13 0.67 -4.12 7.77
N GLY A 14 -0.60 -4.48 7.54
CA GLY A 14 -1.74 -3.86 8.18
C GLY A 14 -2.76 -4.87 8.62
N VAL A 15 -3.44 -4.59 9.73
CA VAL A 15 -4.41 -5.52 10.33
C VAL A 15 -5.73 -4.82 10.59
N ASP A 16 -6.83 -5.41 10.13
CA ASP A 16 -8.16 -5.17 10.68
C ASP A 16 -8.50 -6.27 11.69
N GLN A 17 -8.65 -5.88 12.94
CA GLN A 17 -8.86 -6.81 14.06
C GLN A 17 -10.32 -7.25 14.18
N HIS A 18 -11.23 -6.57 13.47
CA HIS A 18 -12.68 -6.80 13.52
C HIS A 18 -13.19 -7.65 12.35
N GLY A 19 -12.30 -8.04 11.43
CA GLY A 19 -12.58 -9.06 10.42
C GLY A 19 -13.50 -8.64 9.28
N GLN A 20 -13.73 -7.34 9.10
CA GLN A 20 -14.83 -6.85 8.27
C GLN A 20 -14.42 -5.72 7.31
N ASP A 21 -13.15 -5.34 7.30
CA ASP A 21 -12.66 -4.22 6.51
C ASP A 21 -11.27 -4.48 5.91
N SER A 22 -11.25 -5.07 4.71
CA SER A 22 -10.02 -5.29 3.94
C SER A 22 -9.37 -3.98 3.50
N THR A 23 -10.15 -2.92 3.27
CA THR A 23 -9.63 -1.58 2.93
C THR A 23 -8.79 -1.03 4.07
N LYS A 24 -9.29 -1.09 5.30
CA LYS A 24 -8.58 -0.63 6.50
C LYS A 24 -7.30 -1.41 6.76
N ALA A 25 -7.31 -2.73 6.55
CA ALA A 25 -6.09 -3.52 6.61
C ALA A 25 -5.09 -3.07 5.54
N ALA A 26 -5.53 -2.89 4.29
CA ALA A 26 -4.70 -2.43 3.17
C ALA A 26 -4.10 -1.03 3.39
N VAL A 27 -4.90 -0.06 3.83
CA VAL A 27 -4.45 1.31 4.14
C VAL A 27 -3.41 1.31 5.26
N LYS A 28 -3.59 0.48 6.29
CA LYS A 28 -2.60 0.31 7.35
C LYS A 28 -1.29 -0.28 6.81
N ALA A 29 -1.37 -1.26 5.90
CA ALA A 29 -0.18 -1.86 5.29
C ALA A 29 0.62 -0.85 4.46
N VAL A 30 -0.07 0.01 3.68
CA VAL A 30 0.56 1.10 2.93
C VAL A 30 1.24 2.10 3.86
N LYS A 31 0.55 2.52 4.94
CA LYS A 31 1.12 3.45 5.93
C LYS A 31 2.33 2.86 6.66
N ASP A 32 2.27 1.58 7.00
CA ASP A 32 3.40 0.87 7.61
C ASP A 32 4.60 0.77 6.67
N ALA A 33 4.38 0.60 5.37
CA ALA A 33 5.44 0.57 4.38
C ALA A 33 6.11 1.95 4.23
N ILE A 34 5.33 2.98 3.89
CA ILE A 34 5.84 4.27 3.39
C ILE A 34 6.36 5.23 4.47
N THR A 35 6.19 4.89 5.75
CA THR A 35 6.67 5.71 6.88
C THR A 35 8.10 5.36 7.30
N ARG A 36 8.70 4.31 6.72
CA ARG A 36 10.02 3.81 7.11
C ARG A 36 11.18 4.47 6.37
N VAL A 37 10.92 5.04 5.20
CA VAL A 37 11.93 5.70 4.37
C VAL A 37 11.46 7.09 3.96
N CYS A 38 12.35 8.07 4.09
CA CYS A 38 12.14 9.41 3.57
C CYS A 38 12.54 9.45 2.08
N THR A 39 11.59 9.28 1.16
CA THR A 39 11.86 9.17 -0.28
C THR A 39 12.04 10.53 -0.98
N VAL A 40 11.68 11.64 -0.32
CA VAL A 40 11.91 13.00 -0.86
C VAL A 40 13.37 13.36 -1.05
N GLY A 41 14.30 12.67 -0.37
CA GLY A 41 15.74 12.80 -0.60
C GLY A 41 16.18 12.46 -2.04
N LEU A 42 15.34 11.77 -2.81
CA LEU A 42 15.54 11.57 -4.26
C LEU A 42 15.75 12.88 -5.02
N LEU A 43 15.03 13.95 -4.64
CA LEU A 43 15.12 15.25 -5.31
C LEU A 43 16.45 15.96 -5.06
N GLU A 44 17.10 15.66 -3.94
CA GLU A 44 18.40 16.27 -3.62
C GLU A 44 19.53 15.58 -4.38
N LEU A 45 19.37 14.29 -4.66
CA LEU A 45 20.38 13.48 -5.33
C LEU A 45 20.25 13.48 -6.85
N PHE A 46 19.05 13.76 -7.37
CA PHE A 46 18.73 13.71 -8.78
C PHE A 46 17.84 14.91 -9.16
N ASP A 47 18.09 15.53 -10.31
CA ASP A 47 17.26 16.63 -10.85
C ASP A 47 15.93 16.08 -11.41
N LEU A 48 15.08 15.57 -10.52
CA LEU A 48 13.83 14.90 -10.85
C LEU A 48 12.63 15.74 -10.41
N ASP A 49 11.54 15.65 -11.16
CA ASP A 49 10.22 16.09 -10.70
C ASP A 49 9.40 14.90 -10.20
N PHE A 50 8.84 14.96 -8.98
CA PHE A 50 8.07 13.84 -8.41
C PHE A 50 6.86 13.44 -9.25
N LYS A 51 6.19 14.40 -9.89
CA LYS A 51 4.97 14.10 -10.66
C LYS A 51 5.30 13.45 -12.00
N ARG A 52 6.40 13.87 -12.62
CA ARG A 52 6.80 13.46 -13.98
C ARG A 52 7.74 12.26 -13.97
N ASP A 53 8.68 12.23 -13.03
CA ASP A 53 9.86 11.38 -13.08
C ASP A 53 9.87 10.29 -12.00
N VAL A 54 8.86 10.25 -11.14
CA VAL A 54 8.63 9.17 -10.16
C VAL A 54 7.31 8.46 -10.46
N ARG A 55 7.25 7.15 -10.18
CA ARG A 55 6.04 6.33 -10.22
C ARG A 55 6.02 5.37 -9.05
N ALA A 56 4.88 5.25 -8.38
CA ALA A 56 4.63 4.24 -7.36
C ALA A 56 3.78 3.10 -7.93
N GLU A 57 4.29 1.87 -7.86
CA GLU A 57 3.50 0.66 -8.06
C GLU A 57 3.24 0.02 -6.70
N VAL A 58 1.97 -0.21 -6.36
CA VAL A 58 1.53 -0.74 -5.08
C VAL A 58 0.81 -2.05 -5.35
N ILE A 59 1.35 -3.15 -4.83
CA ILE A 59 0.67 -4.46 -4.83
C ILE A 59 0.23 -4.74 -3.40
N ILE A 60 -1.04 -5.06 -3.20
CA ILE A 60 -1.59 -5.42 -1.90
C ILE A 60 -2.14 -6.84 -1.96
N GLY A 61 -1.62 -7.71 -1.10
CA GLY A 61 -2.18 -9.02 -0.82
C GLY A 61 -3.04 -8.94 0.43
N VAL A 62 -4.34 -9.21 0.31
CA VAL A 62 -5.30 -9.17 1.43
C VAL A 62 -6.46 -10.14 1.14
N PRO A 63 -7.10 -10.72 2.18
CA PRO A 63 -8.36 -11.43 2.01
C PRO A 63 -9.46 -10.51 1.44
N TYR A 64 -10.38 -11.08 0.69
CA TYR A 64 -11.51 -10.34 0.09
C TYR A 64 -11.07 -9.11 -0.74
N PRO A 65 -10.12 -9.26 -1.67
CA PRO A 65 -9.53 -8.15 -2.42
C PRO A 65 -10.57 -7.36 -3.23
N GLN A 66 -11.68 -7.99 -3.61
CA GLN A 66 -12.79 -7.36 -4.33
C GLN A 66 -13.55 -6.32 -3.50
N GLU A 67 -13.40 -6.33 -2.17
CA GLU A 67 -14.09 -5.42 -1.25
C GLU A 67 -13.23 -4.18 -0.92
N VAL A 68 -11.99 -4.12 -1.42
CA VAL A 68 -11.07 -3.03 -1.13
C VAL A 68 -11.42 -1.78 -1.94
N ASP A 69 -11.55 -0.65 -1.25
CA ASP A 69 -11.59 0.67 -1.88
C ASP A 69 -10.17 1.04 -2.37
N VAL A 70 -9.96 0.86 -3.68
CA VAL A 70 -8.67 1.10 -4.33
C VAL A 70 -8.29 2.59 -4.29
N GLU A 71 -9.25 3.50 -4.33
CA GLU A 71 -8.95 4.94 -4.28
C GLU A 71 -8.57 5.37 -2.86
N GLU A 72 -9.18 4.81 -1.82
CA GLU A 72 -8.74 5.04 -0.44
C GLU A 72 -7.29 4.57 -0.22
N VAL A 73 -6.96 3.37 -0.71
CA VAL A 73 -5.59 2.83 -0.68
C VAL A 73 -4.61 3.73 -1.44
N LYS A 74 -4.99 4.20 -2.63
CA LYS A 74 -4.16 5.10 -3.46
C LYS A 74 -3.93 6.45 -2.76
N ASN A 75 -4.93 6.95 -2.04
CA ASN A 75 -4.84 8.18 -1.25
C ASN A 75 -3.95 8.02 -0.01
N ALA A 76 -3.79 6.79 0.51
CA ALA A 76 -2.90 6.50 1.63
C ALA A 76 -1.40 6.65 1.28
N VAL A 77 -1.03 6.64 0.00
CA VAL A 77 0.34 6.94 -0.47
C VAL A 77 0.54 8.45 -0.54
N PRO A 78 1.34 9.09 0.33
CA PRO A 78 1.46 10.56 0.41
C PRO A 78 2.42 11.14 -0.65
N LEU A 79 2.45 10.57 -1.86
CA LEU A 79 3.30 11.01 -2.97
C LEU A 79 2.43 11.61 -4.08
N THR A 80 2.92 12.66 -4.75
CA THR A 80 2.20 13.32 -5.85
C THR A 80 2.43 12.65 -7.22
N CYS A 81 3.29 11.64 -7.26
CA CYS A 81 3.61 10.85 -8.45
C CYS A 81 2.43 10.03 -8.99
N GLU A 82 2.60 9.46 -10.19
CA GLU A 82 1.68 8.46 -10.71
C GLU A 82 1.64 7.23 -9.77
N LYS A 83 0.43 6.77 -9.44
CA LYS A 83 0.20 5.62 -8.56
C LYS A 83 -0.59 4.56 -9.29
N ILE A 84 -0.03 3.36 -9.37
CA ILE A 84 -0.69 2.17 -9.91
C ILE A 84 -0.92 1.23 -8.74
N VAL A 85 -2.18 0.98 -8.41
CA VAL A 85 -2.56 0.11 -7.29
C VAL A 85 -3.17 -1.17 -7.83
N LYS A 86 -2.66 -2.31 -7.39
CA LYS A 86 -3.20 -3.64 -7.68
C LYS A 86 -3.49 -4.36 -6.38
N VAL A 87 -4.74 -4.77 -6.19
CA VAL A 87 -5.17 -5.58 -5.05
C VAL A 87 -5.37 -7.01 -5.52
N ILE A 88 -4.81 -7.98 -4.80
CA ILE A 88 -4.87 -9.40 -5.10
C ILE A 88 -5.23 -10.19 -3.85
N GLU A 89 -5.79 -11.38 -4.07
CA GLU A 89 -5.97 -12.36 -3.00
C GLU A 89 -4.60 -12.71 -2.39
N GLY A 90 -4.52 -12.70 -1.06
CA GLY A 90 -3.28 -12.94 -0.33
C GLY A 90 -3.39 -12.53 1.12
N GLY A 91 -2.26 -12.12 1.72
CA GLY A 91 -2.22 -11.75 3.14
C GLY A 91 -2.56 -12.95 4.03
N LEU A 92 -3.36 -12.72 5.07
CA LEU A 92 -3.84 -13.79 5.95
C LEU A 92 -5.19 -13.41 6.55
N LYS A 93 -6.06 -14.40 6.72
CA LYS A 93 -7.18 -14.32 7.67
C LYS A 93 -7.06 -15.40 8.73
N GLY A 94 -7.46 -15.07 9.96
CA GLY A 94 -7.40 -15.99 11.10
C GLY A 94 -8.53 -15.74 12.10
N PRO A 95 -8.75 -16.68 13.03
CA PRO A 95 -9.79 -16.51 14.05
C PRO A 95 -9.41 -15.40 15.04
N GLY A 96 -10.38 -14.55 15.34
CA GLY A 96 -10.38 -13.54 16.39
C GLY A 96 -11.56 -13.73 17.36
N ILE A 97 -11.88 -12.69 18.13
CA ILE A 97 -13.02 -12.67 19.06
C ILE A 97 -13.99 -11.57 18.61
N ALA A 98 -15.21 -11.96 18.25
CA ALA A 98 -16.26 -11.01 17.93
C ALA A 98 -16.87 -10.44 19.22
N LEU A 99 -16.76 -9.13 19.39
CA LEU A 99 -17.39 -8.41 20.50
C LEU A 99 -18.49 -7.50 19.94
N LYS A 100 -19.75 -7.82 20.28
CA LYS A 100 -20.93 -7.06 19.80
C LYS A 100 -20.86 -5.57 20.16
N GLU A 101 -20.22 -5.23 21.29
CA GLU A 101 -20.02 -3.86 21.74
C GLU A 101 -19.16 -3.02 20.79
N PHE A 102 -18.26 -3.65 20.02
CA PHE A 102 -17.45 -3.00 18.98
C PHE A 102 -18.09 -3.07 17.58
N GLY A 103 -19.31 -3.61 17.48
CA GLY A 103 -20.01 -3.75 16.20
C GLY A 103 -19.48 -4.86 15.31
N ASP A 104 -18.77 -5.85 15.87
CA ASP A 104 -18.19 -6.97 15.13
C ASP A 104 -19.29 -7.86 14.54
N LYS A 105 -19.13 -8.16 13.25
CA LYS A 105 -20.03 -9.05 12.50
C LYS A 105 -19.43 -10.42 12.23
N THR A 106 -18.11 -10.54 12.37
CA THR A 106 -17.35 -11.77 12.11
C THR A 106 -16.39 -12.01 13.28
N ASN A 107 -15.92 -13.24 13.42
CA ASN A 107 -14.82 -13.60 14.31
C ASN A 107 -13.51 -13.76 13.54
N GLU A 108 -13.33 -12.99 12.47
CA GLU A 108 -12.11 -13.02 11.67
C GLU A 108 -11.20 -11.84 12.04
N MET A 109 -9.92 -11.96 11.74
CA MET A 109 -8.99 -10.84 11.63
C MET A 109 -8.39 -10.86 10.23
N LEU A 110 -8.28 -9.71 9.59
CA LEU A 110 -7.75 -9.59 8.23
C LEU A 110 -6.38 -8.93 8.28
N ILE A 111 -5.39 -9.55 7.65
CA ILE A 111 -4.02 -9.07 7.58
C ILE A 111 -3.70 -8.83 6.11
N ALA A 112 -3.32 -7.60 5.80
CA ALA A 112 -2.85 -7.18 4.49
C ALA A 112 -1.33 -7.01 4.48
N VAL A 113 -0.71 -7.31 3.35
CA VAL A 113 0.69 -7.00 3.05
C VAL A 113 0.72 -6.05 1.85
N ALA A 114 1.43 -4.93 1.98
CA ALA A 114 1.69 -3.99 0.90
C ALA A 114 3.13 -4.16 0.42
N PHE A 115 3.31 -4.18 -0.90
CA PHE A 115 4.60 -4.17 -1.58
C PHE A 115 4.62 -2.97 -2.52
N ILE A 116 5.35 -1.93 -2.12
CA ILE A 116 5.43 -0.65 -2.82
C ILE A 116 6.78 -0.57 -3.53
N THR A 117 6.77 -0.42 -4.85
CA THR A 117 7.97 -0.16 -5.63
C THR A 117 7.92 1.27 -6.16
N LEU A 118 8.93 2.08 -5.82
CA LEU A 118 9.14 3.35 -6.49
C LEU A 118 10.08 3.18 -7.67
N TYR A 119 9.65 3.71 -8.80
CA TYR A 119 10.42 3.80 -10.02
C TYR A 119 10.81 5.26 -10.26
N VAL A 120 12.01 5.46 -10.80
CA VAL A 120 12.50 6.74 -11.29
C VAL A 120 12.75 6.67 -12.79
N ARG A 121 12.47 7.75 -13.49
CA ARG A 121 12.77 7.89 -14.92
C ARG A 121 14.28 8.00 -15.10
N ARG A 122 14.85 7.20 -16.00
CA ARG A 122 16.26 7.31 -16.40
C ARG A 122 16.35 8.09 -17.70
N GLU A 123 17.21 9.09 -17.72
CA GLU A 123 17.77 9.62 -18.97
C GLU A 123 18.86 8.64 -19.44
N ASP A 124 18.97 8.46 -20.76
CA ASP A 124 19.97 7.59 -21.39
C ASP A 124 21.37 8.18 -21.26
#